data_AF-A0A4V1TEW1-F1
#
_entry.id   AF-A0A4V1TEW1-F1
#
_cell.length_a   1.000
_cell.length_b   1.000
_cell.length_c   1.000
_cell.angle_alpha   90.00
_cell.angle_beta   90.00
_cell.angle_gamma   90.00
#
_symmetry.space_group_name_H-M   'P 1'
#
loop_
_entity.id
_entity.type
_entity.pdbx_description
1 polymer ?
#
loop_
_entity_poly.entity_id
_entity_poly.type
_entity_poly.pdbx_seq_one_letter_code
_entity_poly.pdbx_strand_id
1 'polypeptide(L)'
;MSAVAAQSGPSAALRFARGVNVGLAVFLVLYGTIAVLQPSYFEVEGFLNFLRRAAPLIILACGQLFVIAGGGFDLSMGSLVTLTVLGGSMLAGGNPDNTWWTIGVLYLIGLGVGLVNGLVVTLLKVPSIIATLGMLLSLNGAALMWSGGAPRGYLPENFRAFGRLV
;
A
#
# COMPACT_ATOMS: atom_id res chain seq x y z
N MET A 1 -61.88 -2.57 -7.82
CA MET A 1 -61.01 -3.75 -7.99
C MET A 1 -59.66 -3.28 -8.53
N SER A 2 -58.71 -2.95 -7.65
CA SER A 2 -57.31 -2.75 -8.01
C SER A 2 -56.51 -3.83 -7.29
N ALA A 3 -55.97 -4.78 -8.05
CA ALA A 3 -55.08 -5.80 -7.53
C ALA A 3 -53.77 -5.11 -7.11
N VAL A 4 -53.48 -5.15 -5.81
CA VAL A 4 -52.17 -4.78 -5.25
C VAL A 4 -51.16 -5.80 -5.75
N ALA A 5 -50.32 -5.39 -6.70
CA ALA A 5 -49.18 -6.17 -7.14
C ALA A 5 -48.23 -6.39 -5.95
N ALA A 6 -48.11 -7.65 -5.52
CA ALA A 6 -47.11 -8.08 -4.57
C ALA A 6 -45.72 -7.83 -5.16
N GLN A 7 -45.03 -6.80 -4.68
CA GLN A 7 -43.62 -6.58 -4.98
C GLN A 7 -42.84 -7.73 -4.34
N SER A 8 -42.36 -8.67 -5.15
CA SER A 8 -41.46 -9.71 -4.70
C SER A 8 -40.15 -9.06 -4.23
N GLY A 9 -39.88 -9.16 -2.93
CA GLY A 9 -38.62 -8.67 -2.35
C GLY A 9 -37.40 -9.28 -3.06
N PRO A 10 -36.24 -8.61 -3.03
CA PRO A 10 -35.05 -9.09 -3.73
C PRO A 10 -34.73 -10.54 -3.36
N SER A 11 -34.49 -11.37 -4.37
CA SER A 11 -34.25 -12.81 -4.21
C SER A 11 -33.14 -13.08 -3.18
N ALA A 12 -33.19 -14.21 -2.48
CA ALA A 12 -32.20 -14.57 -1.47
C ALA A 12 -30.76 -14.51 -2.00
N ALA A 13 -30.57 -14.82 -3.29
CA ALA A 13 -29.32 -14.68 -4.02
C ALA A 13 -28.85 -13.22 -4.13
N LEU A 14 -29.75 -12.25 -4.35
CA LEU A 14 -29.44 -10.82 -4.42
C LEU A 14 -29.07 -10.24 -3.04
N ARG A 15 -29.68 -10.78 -1.97
CA ARG A 15 -29.33 -10.43 -0.58
C ARG A 15 -27.97 -11.00 -0.19
N PHE A 16 -27.66 -12.24 -0.60
CA PHE A 16 -26.37 -12.86 -0.43
C PHE A 16 -25.27 -12.11 -1.20
N ALA A 17 -25.50 -11.79 -2.47
CA ALA A 17 -24.57 -11.01 -3.29
C ALA A 17 -24.28 -9.61 -2.72
N ARG A 18 -25.24 -8.99 -2.03
CA ARG A 18 -25.04 -7.73 -1.30
C ARG A 18 -24.25 -7.86 0.01
N GLY A 19 -24.23 -9.05 0.63
CA GLY A 19 -23.51 -9.34 1.86
C GLY A 19 -22.10 -9.91 1.66
N VAL A 20 -21.79 -10.39 0.45
CA VAL A 20 -20.47 -10.91 0.09
C VAL A 20 -19.52 -9.75 -0.19
N ASN A 21 -18.43 -9.69 0.57
CA ASN A 21 -17.34 -8.77 0.27
C ASN A 21 -16.70 -9.17 -1.07
N VAL A 22 -16.92 -8.36 -2.10
CA VAL A 22 -16.41 -8.61 -3.46
C VAL A 22 -14.89 -8.79 -3.47
N GLY A 23 -14.15 -8.03 -2.66
CA GLY A 23 -12.69 -8.17 -2.53
C GLY A 23 -12.29 -9.54 -1.97
N LEU A 24 -13.01 -10.04 -0.97
CA LEU A 24 -12.79 -11.38 -0.42
C LEU A 24 -13.13 -12.47 -1.46
N ALA A 25 -14.23 -12.30 -2.20
CA ALA A 25 -14.62 -13.23 -3.24
C ALA A 25 -13.57 -13.32 -4.36
N VAL A 26 -13.08 -12.17 -4.84
CA VAL A 26 -12.00 -12.09 -5.83
C VAL A 26 -10.72 -12.74 -5.30
N PHE A 27 -10.33 -12.45 -4.05
CA PHE A 27 -9.17 -13.06 -3.42
C PHE A 27 -9.28 -14.59 -3.37
N LEU A 28 -10.40 -15.13 -2.89
CA LEU A 28 -10.60 -16.58 -2.77
C LEU A 28 -10.56 -17.29 -4.12
N VAL A 29 -11.16 -16.69 -5.16
CA VAL A 29 -11.13 -17.25 -6.53
C VAL A 29 -9.70 -17.27 -7.05
N LEU A 30 -8.98 -16.14 -7.00
CA LEU A 30 -7.61 -16.05 -7.51
C LEU A 30 -6.65 -16.96 -6.74
N TYR A 31 -6.73 -16.96 -5.41
CA TYR A 31 -5.91 -17.83 -4.58
C TYR A 31 -6.19 -19.30 -4.84
N GLY A 32 -7.48 -19.68 -4.94
CA GLY A 32 -7.87 -21.06 -5.26
C GLY A 32 -7.35 -21.51 -6.61
N THR A 33 -7.44 -20.67 -7.65
CA THR A 33 -6.87 -20.97 -8.97
C THR A 33 -5.36 -21.16 -8.90
N ILE A 34 -4.63 -20.28 -8.20
CA ILE A 34 -3.17 -20.40 -8.04
C ILE A 34 -2.81 -21.68 -7.28
N ALA A 35 -3.53 -22.01 -6.21
CA ALA A 35 -3.27 -23.19 -5.40
C ALA A 35 -3.44 -24.48 -6.21
N VAL A 36 -4.46 -24.56 -7.08
CA VAL A 36 -4.66 -25.70 -7.99
C VAL A 36 -3.55 -25.80 -9.04
N LEU A 37 -3.12 -24.68 -9.62
CA LEU A 37 -2.06 -24.65 -10.63
C LEU A 37 -0.68 -24.94 -10.05
N GLN A 38 -0.45 -24.55 -8.79
CA GLN A 38 0.83 -24.70 -8.11
C GLN A 38 0.60 -25.30 -6.70
N PRO A 39 0.69 -26.65 -6.58
CA PRO A 39 0.35 -27.36 -5.35
C PRO A 39 1.12 -26.92 -4.09
N SER A 40 2.33 -26.36 -4.26
CA SER A 40 3.14 -25.84 -3.15
C SER A 40 2.45 -24.72 -2.35
N TYR A 41 1.41 -24.07 -2.88
CA TYR A 41 0.62 -23.05 -2.18
C TYR A 41 -0.43 -23.65 -1.22
N PHE A 42 -0.70 -24.95 -1.28
CA PHE A 42 -1.48 -25.63 -0.23
C PHE A 42 -0.64 -25.90 1.03
N GLU A 43 0.69 -25.88 0.90
CA GLU A 43 1.61 -26.06 2.02
C GLU A 43 1.77 -24.76 2.81
N VAL A 44 2.00 -24.90 4.13
CA VAL A 44 2.18 -23.77 5.05
C VAL A 44 3.32 -22.86 4.58
N GLU A 45 4.43 -23.42 4.09
CA GLU A 45 5.57 -22.64 3.62
C GLU A 45 5.25 -21.81 2.38
N GLY A 46 4.53 -22.37 1.41
CA GLY A 46 4.10 -21.65 0.22
C GLY A 46 3.17 -20.49 0.56
N PHE A 47 2.22 -20.72 1.47
CA PHE A 47 1.31 -19.68 1.95
C PHE A 47 2.05 -18.58 2.72
N LEU A 48 2.98 -18.92 3.62
CA LEU A 48 3.78 -17.93 4.35
C LEU A 48 4.67 -17.11 3.41
N ASN A 49 5.25 -17.74 2.38
CA ASN A 49 6.05 -17.03 1.38
C ASN A 49 5.19 -16.08 0.54
N PHE A 50 3.95 -16.45 0.23
CA PHE A 50 2.97 -15.55 -0.38
C PHE A 50 2.67 -14.34 0.53
N LEU A 51 2.39 -14.59 1.81
CA LEU A 51 2.11 -13.53 2.78
C LEU A 51 3.29 -12.58 2.95
N ARG A 52 4.53 -13.08 3.02
CA ARG A 52 5.75 -12.25 3.09
C ARG A 52 5.89 -11.32 1.88
N ARG A 53 5.51 -11.78 0.69
CA ARG A 53 5.52 -10.95 -0.53
C ARG A 53 4.38 -9.92 -0.54
N ALA A 54 3.24 -10.27 0.05
CA ALA A 54 2.09 -9.38 0.16
C ALA A 54 2.21 -8.38 1.34
N ALA A 55 3.04 -8.66 2.34
CA ALA A 55 3.16 -7.89 3.57
C ALA A 55 3.37 -6.38 3.35
N PRO A 56 4.26 -5.91 2.44
CA PRO A 56 4.41 -4.48 2.19
C PRO A 56 3.11 -3.82 1.71
N LEU A 57 2.35 -4.47 0.83
CA LEU A 57 1.08 -3.95 0.34
C LEU A 57 0.00 -3.98 1.43
N ILE A 58 -0.01 -5.01 2.28
CA ILE A 58 -0.94 -5.10 3.41
C ILE A 58 -0.68 -3.96 4.41
N ILE A 59 0.58 -3.71 4.77
CA ILE A 59 0.97 -2.61 5.67
C ILE A 59 0.53 -1.26 5.08
N LEU A 60 0.78 -1.03 3.79
CA LEU A 60 0.34 0.19 3.11
C LEU A 60 -1.19 0.30 3.08
N ALA A 61 -1.91 -0.79 2.83
CA ALA A 61 -3.37 -0.81 2.83
C ALA A 61 -3.95 -0.50 4.22
N CYS A 62 -3.33 -0.99 5.30
CA CYS A 62 -3.68 -0.61 6.67
C CYS A 62 -3.50 0.89 6.91
N GLY A 63 -2.44 1.50 6.39
CA GLY A 63 -2.26 2.96 6.42
C GLY A 63 -3.34 3.70 5.62
N GLN A 64 -3.59 3.25 4.40
CA GLN A 64 -4.60 3.83 3.50
C GLN A 64 -6.02 3.76 4.08
N LEU A 65 -6.32 2.75 4.91
CA LEU A 65 -7.59 2.63 5.60
C LEU A 65 -7.91 3.88 6.44
N PHE A 66 -6.93 4.46 7.14
CA PHE A 66 -7.14 5.68 7.93
C PHE A 66 -7.47 6.88 7.05
N VAL A 67 -6.82 6.99 5.88
CA VAL A 67 -7.08 8.06 4.91
C VAL A 67 -8.50 7.95 4.36
N ILE A 68 -8.92 6.75 3.96
CA ILE A 68 -10.26 6.49 3.41
C ILE A 68 -11.33 6.64 4.49
N ALA A 69 -11.09 6.16 5.71
CA ALA A 69 -11.99 6.34 6.84
C ALA A 69 -12.20 7.83 7.17
N GLY A 70 -11.18 8.67 6.95
CA GLY A 70 -11.27 10.13 7.03
C GLY A 70 -11.95 10.80 5.83
N GLY A 71 -12.47 10.04 4.86
CA GLY A 71 -13.11 10.56 3.64
C GLY A 71 -12.13 11.02 2.55
N GLY A 72 -10.85 10.70 2.69
CA GLY A 72 -9.79 11.06 1.74
C GLY A 72 -9.34 9.91 0.84
N PHE A 73 -8.41 10.23 -0.05
CA PHE A 73 -7.64 9.24 -0.81
C PHE A 73 -6.20 9.73 -0.95
N ASP A 74 -5.22 8.83 -0.85
CA ASP A 74 -3.79 9.19 -0.97
C ASP A 74 -3.17 8.44 -2.14
N LEU A 75 -2.91 9.18 -3.22
CA LEU A 75 -2.22 8.67 -4.40
C LEU A 75 -0.70 8.66 -4.20
N SER A 76 -0.15 9.51 -3.33
CA SER A 76 1.29 9.75 -3.19
C SER A 76 2.06 8.62 -2.52
N MET A 77 1.36 7.70 -1.84
CA MET A 77 1.96 6.57 -1.12
C MET A 77 2.88 5.72 -2.01
N GLY A 78 2.50 5.48 -3.28
CA GLY A 78 3.33 4.71 -4.21
C GLY A 78 4.66 5.39 -4.53
N SER A 79 4.63 6.68 -4.86
CA SER A 79 5.84 7.48 -5.10
C SER A 79 6.68 7.68 -3.83
N LEU A 80 6.05 7.72 -2.66
CA LEU A 80 6.74 7.79 -1.37
C LEU A 80 7.53 6.52 -1.09
N VAL A 81 6.95 5.34 -1.38
CA VAL A 81 7.67 4.06 -1.30
C VAL A 81 8.87 4.07 -2.24
N THR A 82 8.70 4.50 -3.49
CA THR A 82 9.82 4.62 -4.45
C THR A 82 10.94 5.51 -3.91
N LEU A 83 10.59 6.71 -3.42
CA LEU A 83 11.57 7.65 -2.86
C LEU A 83 12.30 7.06 -1.65
N THR A 84 11.58 6.38 -0.76
CA THR A 84 12.19 5.81 0.47
C THR A 84 13.04 4.59 0.20
N VAL A 85 12.70 3.75 -0.78
CA VAL A 85 13.55 2.62 -1.21
C VAL A 85 14.85 3.13 -1.83
N LEU A 86 14.77 4.11 -2.74
CA LEU A 86 15.94 4.72 -3.34
C LEU A 86 16.81 5.44 -2.30
N GLY A 87 16.17 6.27 -1.47
CA GLY A 87 16.82 6.98 -0.38
C GLY A 87 17.50 6.03 0.59
N GLY A 88 16.83 4.93 0.97
CA GLY A 88 17.39 3.92 1.87
C GLY A 88 18.65 3.27 1.31
N SER A 89 18.62 2.86 0.04
CA SER A 89 19.76 2.27 -0.66
C SER A 89 20.94 3.24 -0.76
N MET A 90 20.67 4.50 -1.09
CA MET A 90 21.69 5.53 -1.28
C MET A 90 22.28 6.06 0.03
N LEU A 91 21.45 6.25 1.06
CA LEU A 91 21.87 6.75 2.38
C LEU A 91 22.63 5.68 3.17
N ALA A 92 22.14 4.44 3.15
CA ALA A 92 22.85 3.34 3.82
C ALA A 92 24.19 3.06 3.12
N GLY A 93 24.23 3.13 1.79
CA GLY A 93 25.46 3.06 1.00
C GLY A 93 26.26 1.77 1.23
N GLY A 94 25.59 0.67 1.60
CA GLY A 94 26.20 -0.60 1.96
C GLY A 94 26.92 -0.62 3.31
N ASN A 95 26.95 0.49 4.06
CA ASN A 95 27.57 0.55 5.39
C ASN A 95 26.57 0.15 6.48
N PRO A 96 26.81 -0.93 7.24
CA PRO A 96 25.93 -1.36 8.34
C PRO A 96 25.72 -0.31 9.43
N ASP A 97 26.71 0.55 9.70
CA ASP A 97 26.61 1.59 10.72
C ASP A 97 25.56 2.64 10.37
N ASN A 98 25.23 2.75 9.07
CA ASN A 98 24.29 3.74 8.59
C ASN A 98 22.81 3.33 8.72
N THR A 99 22.55 2.08 9.08
CA THR A 99 21.20 1.50 9.02
C THR A 99 20.19 2.24 9.88
N TRP A 100 20.49 2.49 11.16
CA TRP A 100 19.49 3.06 12.08
C TRP A 100 19.18 4.53 11.84
N TRP A 101 20.19 5.34 11.52
CA TRP A 101 19.92 6.73 11.17
C TRP A 101 19.20 6.82 9.81
N THR A 102 19.54 5.95 8.85
CA THR A 102 18.83 5.88 7.56
C THR A 102 17.36 5.59 7.78
N ILE A 103 17.01 4.55 8.56
CA ILE A 103 15.62 4.24 8.89
C ILE A 103 14.91 5.44 9.54
N GLY A 104 15.57 6.12 10.49
CA GLY A 104 15.03 7.33 11.11
C GLY A 104 14.70 8.42 10.08
N VAL A 105 15.60 8.70 9.15
CA VAL A 105 15.39 9.68 8.07
C VAL A 105 14.23 9.26 7.17
N LEU A 106 14.11 7.98 6.80
CA LEU A 106 13.03 7.49 5.96
C LEU A 106 11.65 7.65 6.64
N TYR A 107 11.55 7.39 7.94
CA TYR A 107 10.32 7.66 8.70
C TYR A 107 9.98 9.15 8.73
N LEU A 108 10.98 10.02 8.92
CA LEU A 108 10.77 11.48 8.89
C LEU A 108 10.28 11.97 7.52
N ILE A 109 10.80 11.41 6.42
CA ILE A 109 10.30 11.70 5.07
C ILE A 109 8.82 11.31 4.97
N GLY A 110 8.46 10.08 5.37
CA GLY A 110 7.07 9.62 5.31
C GLY A 110 6.11 10.47 6.16
N LEU A 111 6.51 10.78 7.40
CA LEU A 111 5.75 11.67 8.29
C LEU A 111 5.60 13.07 7.71
N GLY A 112 6.68 13.63 7.14
CA GLY A 112 6.66 14.96 6.52
C GLY A 112 5.69 15.03 5.35
N VAL A 113 5.70 14.01 4.47
CA VAL A 113 4.77 13.92 3.34
C VAL A 113 3.33 13.79 3.81
N GLY A 114 3.06 12.89 4.76
CA GLY A 114 1.72 12.72 5.32
C GLY A 114 1.21 14.00 6.01
N LEU A 115 2.07 14.69 6.74
CA LEU A 115 1.76 15.96 7.38
C LEU A 115 1.44 17.06 6.35
N VAL A 116 2.26 17.20 5.31
CA VAL A 116 2.00 18.19 4.24
C VAL A 116 0.67 17.91 3.55
N ASN A 117 0.42 16.66 3.14
CA ASN A 117 -0.86 16.27 2.53
C ASN A 117 -2.03 16.56 3.50
N GLY A 118 -1.90 16.17 4.76
CA GLY A 118 -2.90 16.41 5.79
C GLY A 118 -3.21 17.88 6.00
N LEU A 119 -2.19 18.74 6.11
CA LEU A 119 -2.35 20.19 6.29
C LEU A 119 -3.00 20.84 5.05
N VAL A 120 -2.58 20.45 3.85
CA VAL A 120 -3.18 20.96 2.60
C VAL A 120 -4.66 20.60 2.50
N VAL A 121 -5.02 19.36 2.84
CA VAL A 121 -6.42 18.91 2.77
C VAL A 121 -7.26 19.55 3.88
N THR A 122 -6.75 19.64 5.10
CA THR A 122 -7.54 20.11 6.27
C THR A 122 -7.61 21.62 6.38
N LEU A 123 -6.49 22.33 6.18
CA LEU A 123 -6.42 23.79 6.35
C LEU A 123 -6.74 24.54 5.06
N LEU A 124 -6.14 24.12 3.94
CA LEU A 124 -6.34 24.78 2.65
C LEU A 124 -7.59 24.28 1.92
N LYS A 125 -8.26 23.25 2.45
CA LYS A 125 -9.51 22.67 1.93
C LYS A 125 -9.40 22.22 0.47
N VAL A 126 -8.21 21.80 0.06
CA VAL A 126 -7.99 21.22 -1.27
C VAL A 126 -8.51 19.78 -1.27
N PRO A 127 -9.22 19.33 -2.32
CA PRO A 127 -9.60 17.93 -2.45
C PRO A 127 -8.39 16.99 -2.35
N SER A 128 -8.49 15.93 -1.54
CA SER A 128 -7.38 15.03 -1.22
C SER A 128 -6.73 14.37 -2.44
N ILE A 129 -7.54 14.00 -3.44
CA ILE A 129 -7.06 13.47 -4.71
C ILE A 129 -6.13 14.46 -5.42
N ILE A 130 -6.48 15.75 -5.45
CA ILE A 130 -5.67 16.78 -6.13
C ILE A 130 -4.37 17.03 -5.37
N ALA A 131 -4.46 17.18 -4.05
CA ALA A 131 -3.29 17.39 -3.19
C ALA A 131 -2.29 16.23 -3.31
N THR A 132 -2.78 14.99 -3.23
CA THR A 132 -1.93 13.79 -3.24
C THR A 132 -1.44 13.42 -4.64
N LEU A 133 -2.17 13.79 -5.71
CA LEU A 133 -1.65 13.71 -7.07
C LEU A 133 -0.48 14.67 -7.29
N GLY A 134 -0.60 15.91 -6.81
CA GLY A 134 0.50 16.88 -6.84
C GLY A 134 1.71 16.36 -6.09
N MET A 135 1.50 15.86 -4.88
CA MET A 135 2.56 15.25 -4.07
C MET A 135 3.19 14.03 -4.76
N LEU A 136 2.38 13.19 -5.43
CA LEU A 136 2.87 12.06 -6.21
C LEU A 136 3.89 12.51 -7.27
N LEU A 137 3.54 13.55 -8.04
CA LEU A 137 4.41 14.09 -9.08
C LEU A 137 5.69 14.70 -8.48
N SER A 138 5.56 15.44 -7.38
CA SER A 138 6.70 16.01 -6.66
C SER A 138 7.66 14.95 -6.13
N LEU A 139 7.14 13.88 -5.55
CA LEU A 139 7.95 12.77 -5.03
C LEU A 139 8.65 11.99 -6.13
N ASN A 140 7.97 11.73 -7.25
CA ASN A 140 8.60 11.11 -8.42
C ASN A 140 9.71 12.00 -8.99
N GLY A 141 9.49 13.31 -9.10
CA GLY A 141 10.52 14.26 -9.50
C GLY A 141 11.72 14.27 -8.55
N ALA A 142 11.47 14.28 -7.24
CA ALA A 142 12.50 14.21 -6.21
C ALA A 142 13.28 12.88 -6.29
N ALA A 143 12.60 11.76 -6.50
CA ALA A 143 13.20 10.44 -6.65
C ALA A 143 14.12 10.38 -7.88
N LEU A 144 13.68 10.94 -9.02
CA LEU A 144 14.49 11.03 -10.24
C LEU A 144 15.72 11.93 -10.04
N MET A 145 15.54 13.09 -9.43
CA MET A 145 16.63 14.04 -9.16
C MET A 145 17.66 13.43 -8.20
N TRP A 146 17.21 12.75 -7.14
CA TRP A 146 18.10 12.14 -6.15
C TRP A 146 18.86 10.93 -6.73
N SER A 147 18.16 10.05 -7.43
CA SER A 147 18.77 8.85 -8.03
C SER A 147 19.61 9.16 -9.28
N GLY A 148 19.42 10.33 -9.90
CA GLY A 148 19.99 10.64 -11.21
C GLY A 148 19.42 9.75 -12.32
N GLY A 149 18.17 9.29 -12.17
CA GLY A 149 17.45 8.48 -13.16
C GLY A 149 17.73 6.98 -13.14
N ALA A 150 18.57 6.47 -12.23
CA ALA A 150 18.84 5.04 -12.10
C ALA A 150 19.03 4.64 -10.63
N PRO A 151 18.57 3.44 -10.22
CA PRO A 151 18.82 2.94 -8.86
C PRO A 151 20.32 2.89 -8.54
N ARG A 152 20.70 3.36 -7.35
CA ARG A 152 22.09 3.38 -6.85
C ARG A 152 22.16 2.94 -5.40
N GLY A 153 23.37 2.59 -4.96
CA GLY A 153 23.65 2.17 -3.59
C GLY A 153 23.33 0.70 -3.33
N TYR A 154 23.42 0.31 -2.06
CA TYR A 154 23.15 -1.04 -1.60
C TYR A 154 22.63 -1.00 -0.16
N LEU A 155 21.72 -1.90 0.18
CA LEU A 155 21.25 -2.06 1.56
C LEU A 155 22.14 -3.05 2.32
N PRO A 156 22.78 -2.65 3.43
CA PRO A 156 23.62 -3.55 4.23
C PRO A 156 22.80 -4.71 4.82
N GLU A 157 23.47 -5.79 5.21
CA GLU A 157 22.82 -7.03 5.66
C GLU A 157 21.95 -6.79 6.91
N ASN A 158 22.35 -5.94 7.85
CA ASN A 158 21.54 -5.62 9.03
C ASN A 158 20.24 -4.89 8.66
N PHE A 159 20.24 -4.02 7.65
CA PHE A 159 19.03 -3.41 7.12
C PHE A 159 18.11 -4.47 6.50
N ARG A 160 18.65 -5.33 5.64
CA ARG A 160 17.90 -6.41 4.98
C ARG A 160 17.38 -7.43 5.99
N ALA A 161 18.17 -7.77 7.00
CA ALA A 161 17.79 -8.68 8.06
C ALA A 161 16.61 -8.13 8.87
N PHE A 162 16.65 -6.86 9.25
CA PHE A 162 15.52 -6.19 9.90
C PHE A 162 14.26 -6.24 9.02
N GLY A 163 14.38 -5.95 7.73
CA GLY A 163 13.27 -6.03 6.78
C GLY A 163 12.71 -7.43 6.53
N ARG A 164 13.46 -8.50 6.83
CA ARG A 164 12.98 -9.89 6.76
C ARG A 164 12.25 -10.37 8.03
N LEU A 165 12.35 -9.60 9.13
CA LEU A 165 11.64 -9.88 10.38
C LEU A 165 10.19 -9.40 10.35
N VAL A 166 9.91 -8.39 9.53
CA VAL A 166 8.57 -7.83 9.25
C VAL A 166 7.95 -8.57 8.09
#